data_AF-R7P784-F1
#
_entry.id   AF-R7P784-F1
#
_cell.length_a   1.000
_cell.length_b   1.000
_cell.length_c   1.000
_cell.angle_alpha   90.00
_cell.angle_beta   90.00
_cell.angle_gamma   90.00
#
_symmetry.space_group_name_H-M   'P 1'
#
loop_
_entity.id
_entity.type
_entity.pdbx_description
1 polymer ?
#
loop_
_entity_poly.entity_id
_entity_poly.type
_entity_poly.pdbx_seq_one_letter_code
_entity_poly.pdbx_strand_id
1 'polypeptide(L)'
;MKKEPFLTFLGLLIILSLCLLGLKVYEDYTAKDIKVILPVQEYSLNSDGYEKINEVVTNEYIYILYRSGNSYLLRELNTQNSNDKEYKNTIDASCKLQNESSIPYIVCKDKSSIKTYDIYFNFINETNTNSEYDYALNYNIYQSNNTEYPVVLTSSCKETCYIVRKNELLNKISLYEDSDLLEINVKKYKQYESGIITYTNNKIKVYNIKNNDYKEFSSPKDDIESRLIMVSNNYNLYILNNKEISVYNLYNKSNIKNIDLFKIKEKINNMYIILTNLYLLTDNYIYIYDLSSIEKIDNDTKSSYENILINNKIKYLENNYNVTISFDVDSGLHGDYEISKITNYNDIVNALSYVEDYFLMFNKEFFTRFYEMNMNGLKIFLANDIKGSKDGYNLTDVVGLSYQKNNTYIIVVKANNSLLKTLVHETMHTIDNYLILNGYTYDTWNSLNNYGFTYSHKYYINETFTDTLSNYENNEDVYFVDAYGRSSEKEDRARIFEQICLGKDLSEYPNLYNKEKYLKNEIVTYFPEISYIKNFQNN
;
A
#
# COMPACT_ATOMS: atom_id res chain seq x y z
N MET A 1 -7.79 -61.94 42.98
CA MET A 1 -6.75 -61.06 42.39
C MET A 1 -7.21 -60.60 41.01
N LYS A 2 -6.83 -59.37 40.60
CA LYS A 2 -7.23 -58.62 39.38
C LYS A 2 -8.39 -57.60 39.54
N LYS A 3 -8.32 -56.72 40.54
CA LYS A 3 -9.02 -55.40 40.53
C LYS A 3 -8.09 -54.21 40.27
N GLU A 4 -6.79 -54.47 40.08
CA GLU A 4 -5.78 -53.42 39.97
C GLU A 4 -5.69 -52.67 38.63
N PRO A 5 -5.96 -53.24 37.44
CA PRO A 5 -5.70 -52.52 36.18
C PRO A 5 -6.73 -51.41 35.90
N PHE A 6 -7.96 -51.53 36.44
CA PHE A 6 -9.00 -50.52 36.24
C PHE A 6 -8.76 -49.26 37.09
N LEU A 7 -8.33 -49.44 38.36
CA LEU A 7 -8.00 -48.31 39.22
C LEU A 7 -6.76 -47.55 38.75
N THR A 8 -5.75 -48.25 38.23
CA THR A 8 -4.56 -47.61 37.65
C THR A 8 -4.88 -46.85 36.37
N PHE A 9 -5.74 -47.40 35.50
CA PHE A 9 -6.21 -46.70 34.31
C PHE A 9 -7.03 -45.43 34.65
N LEU A 10 -7.92 -45.51 35.64
CA LEU A 10 -8.70 -44.36 36.09
C LEU A 10 -7.81 -43.29 36.75
N GLY A 11 -6.81 -43.70 37.52
CA GLY A 11 -5.81 -42.80 38.11
C GLY A 11 -4.99 -42.07 37.05
N LEU A 12 -4.56 -42.76 35.98
CA LEU A 12 -3.86 -42.16 34.85
C LEU A 12 -4.72 -41.16 34.09
N LEU A 13 -6.01 -41.45 33.87
CA LEU A 13 -6.96 -40.52 33.25
C LEU A 13 -7.16 -39.24 34.08
N ILE A 14 -7.26 -39.36 35.40
CA ILE A 14 -7.39 -38.22 36.31
C ILE A 14 -6.11 -37.37 36.29
N ILE A 15 -4.94 -38.00 36.32
CA ILE A 15 -3.65 -37.29 36.23
C ILE A 15 -3.52 -36.58 34.88
N LEU A 16 -3.87 -37.23 33.77
CA LEU A 16 -3.83 -36.61 32.44
C LEU A 16 -4.80 -35.43 32.36
N SER A 17 -6.01 -35.57 32.91
CA SER A 17 -6.98 -34.48 32.99
C SER A 17 -6.49 -33.31 33.85
N LEU A 18 -5.82 -33.59 34.97
CA LEU A 18 -5.23 -32.57 35.84
C LEU A 18 -4.02 -31.91 35.19
N CYS A 19 -3.21 -32.64 34.42
CA CYS A 19 -2.12 -32.08 33.62
C CYS A 19 -2.65 -31.20 32.48
N LEU A 20 -3.71 -31.61 31.78
CA LEU A 20 -4.37 -30.81 30.74
C LEU A 20 -5.03 -29.56 31.34
N LEU A 21 -5.66 -29.66 32.50
CA LEU A 21 -6.17 -28.52 33.27
C LEU A 21 -5.03 -27.60 33.71
N GLY A 22 -3.92 -28.16 34.20
CA GLY A 22 -2.74 -27.40 34.60
C GLY A 22 -2.06 -26.69 33.43
N LEU A 23 -1.96 -27.34 32.27
CA LEU A 23 -1.49 -26.75 31.00
C LEU A 23 -2.42 -25.63 30.55
N LYS A 24 -3.74 -25.83 30.59
CA LYS A 24 -4.71 -24.80 30.22
C LYS A 24 -4.69 -23.62 31.18
N VAL A 25 -4.61 -23.86 32.49
CA VAL A 25 -4.45 -22.82 33.51
C VAL A 25 -3.10 -22.11 33.35
N TYR A 26 -2.04 -22.82 32.97
CA TYR A 26 -0.73 -22.23 32.71
C TYR A 26 -0.70 -21.41 31.41
N GLU A 27 -1.35 -21.85 30.34
CA GLU A 27 -1.58 -21.08 29.11
C GLU A 27 -2.41 -19.83 29.39
N ASP A 28 -3.50 -19.96 30.17
CA ASP A 28 -4.34 -18.85 30.60
C ASP A 28 -3.59 -17.87 31.54
N TYR A 29 -2.64 -18.36 32.34
CA TYR A 29 -1.83 -17.54 33.27
C TYR A 29 -0.62 -16.88 32.58
N THR A 30 -0.09 -17.49 31.53
CA THR A 30 1.01 -16.94 30.71
C THR A 30 0.50 -16.00 29.62
N ALA A 31 -0.77 -16.13 29.21
CA ALA A 31 -1.54 -15.07 28.58
C ALA A 31 -1.74 -13.94 29.59
N LYS A 32 -0.79 -13.01 29.63
CA LYS A 32 -0.86 -11.77 30.42
C LYS A 32 -2.03 -10.89 29.93
N ASP A 33 -3.27 -11.23 30.28
CA ASP A 33 -4.41 -10.30 30.27
C ASP A 33 -4.23 -9.32 31.44
N ILE A 34 -3.18 -8.50 31.37
CA ILE A 34 -2.98 -7.40 32.31
C ILE A 34 -4.03 -6.34 31.97
N LYS A 35 -5.18 -6.42 32.64
CA LYS A 35 -6.15 -5.33 32.67
C LYS A 35 -5.51 -4.13 33.33
N VAL A 36 -5.48 -3.01 32.63
CA VAL A 36 -4.92 -1.75 33.12
C VAL A 36 -6.05 -0.79 33.41
N ILE A 37 -6.00 -0.21 34.61
CA ILE A 37 -6.82 0.92 35.00
C ILE A 37 -6.02 2.18 34.69
N LEU A 38 -6.51 2.97 33.75
CA LEU A 38 -5.87 4.21 33.32
C LEU A 38 -6.52 5.42 34.01
N PRO A 39 -5.79 6.52 34.24
CA PRO A 39 -6.38 7.79 34.68
C PRO A 39 -7.47 8.23 33.71
N VAL A 40 -8.58 8.79 34.23
CA VAL A 40 -9.68 9.27 33.39
C VAL A 40 -10.18 10.63 33.83
N GLN A 41 -10.40 11.50 32.86
CA GLN A 41 -11.13 12.76 32.99
C GLN A 41 -12.51 12.63 32.34
N GLU A 42 -13.50 13.34 32.87
CA GLU A 42 -14.90 13.27 32.43
C GLU A 42 -15.44 14.66 32.17
N TYR A 43 -16.10 14.84 31.01
CA TYR A 43 -16.68 16.10 30.58
C TYR A 43 -18.12 15.89 30.13
N SER A 44 -19.05 16.68 30.67
CA SER A 44 -20.46 16.66 30.28
C SER A 44 -20.65 17.23 28.86
N LEU A 45 -21.51 16.60 28.06
CA LEU A 45 -21.94 17.01 26.72
C LEU A 45 -23.27 17.79 26.72
N ASN A 46 -23.92 17.93 27.88
CA ASN A 46 -25.23 18.58 27.92
C ASN A 46 -25.13 20.05 27.53
N SER A 47 -26.02 20.46 26.62
CA SER A 47 -26.25 21.86 26.28
C SER A 47 -27.75 22.13 26.27
N ASP A 48 -28.19 23.06 27.12
CA ASP A 48 -29.61 23.31 27.38
C ASP A 48 -30.38 23.71 26.11
N GLY A 49 -31.21 22.79 25.62
CA GLY A 49 -32.09 23.03 24.46
C GLY A 49 -31.40 22.94 23.09
N TYR A 50 -30.17 22.44 23.02
CA TYR A 50 -29.44 22.23 21.76
C TYR A 50 -29.14 20.75 21.53
N GLU A 51 -29.30 20.30 20.28
CA GLU A 51 -28.97 18.94 19.85
C GLU A 51 -27.55 18.90 19.27
N LYS A 52 -26.77 17.88 19.63
CA LYS A 52 -25.40 17.69 19.12
C LYS A 52 -25.43 17.32 17.63
N ILE A 53 -24.63 18.02 16.82
CA ILE A 53 -24.41 17.71 15.40
C ILE A 53 -23.22 16.79 15.22
N ASN A 54 -22.02 17.27 15.56
CA ASN A 54 -20.78 16.52 15.45
C ASN A 54 -19.69 17.10 16.35
N GLU A 55 -18.60 16.36 16.47
CA GLU A 55 -17.42 16.70 17.25
C GLU A 55 -16.13 16.65 16.40
N VAL A 56 -15.16 17.43 16.82
CA VAL A 56 -13.77 17.35 16.38
C VAL A 56 -12.88 17.32 17.63
N VAL A 57 -11.95 16.37 17.66
CA VAL A 57 -10.96 16.23 18.74
C VAL A 57 -9.58 16.57 18.21
N THR A 58 -8.89 17.49 18.88
CA THR A 58 -7.50 17.85 18.61
C THR A 58 -6.61 17.46 19.81
N ASN A 59 -5.32 17.81 19.76
CA ASN A 59 -4.36 17.53 20.83
C ASN A 59 -4.69 18.28 22.15
N GLU A 60 -5.27 19.47 22.05
CA GLU A 60 -5.49 20.38 23.17
C GLU A 60 -6.97 20.66 23.44
N TYR A 61 -7.83 20.45 22.44
CA TYR A 61 -9.21 20.89 22.48
C TYR A 61 -10.18 19.83 21.95
N ILE A 62 -11.39 19.85 22.49
CA ILE A 62 -12.55 19.18 21.93
C ILE A 62 -13.55 20.27 21.50
N TYR A 63 -13.92 20.24 20.23
CA TYR A 63 -14.91 21.13 19.64
C TYR A 63 -16.19 20.36 19.40
N ILE A 64 -17.31 20.89 19.88
CA ILE A 64 -18.62 20.25 19.74
C ILE A 64 -19.59 21.28 19.20
N LEU A 65 -20.21 20.96 18.07
CA LEU A 65 -21.22 21.80 17.44
C LEU A 65 -22.61 21.29 17.78
N TYR A 66 -23.46 22.18 18.25
CA TYR A 66 -24.85 21.92 18.56
C TYR A 66 -25.78 22.86 17.77
N ARG A 67 -27.05 22.46 17.65
CA ARG A 67 -28.08 23.22 16.93
C ARG A 67 -29.42 23.22 17.67
N SER A 68 -30.11 24.36 17.59
CA SER A 68 -31.49 24.55 18.01
C SER A 68 -32.19 25.46 17.00
N GLY A 69 -33.04 24.90 16.12
CA GLY A 69 -33.60 25.64 14.99
C GLY A 69 -32.50 26.13 14.04
N ASN A 70 -32.37 27.45 13.85
CA ASN A 70 -31.27 28.06 13.08
C ASN A 70 -30.14 28.62 13.96
N SER A 71 -30.21 28.41 15.28
CA SER A 71 -29.15 28.78 16.20
C SER A 71 -28.13 27.65 16.31
N TYR A 72 -26.86 28.01 16.14
CA TYR A 72 -25.72 27.14 16.35
C TYR A 72 -24.95 27.57 17.59
N LEU A 73 -24.49 26.57 18.34
CA LEU A 73 -23.61 26.73 19.50
C LEU A 73 -22.38 25.87 19.27
N LEU A 74 -21.20 26.48 19.30
CA LEU A 74 -19.94 25.77 19.37
C LEU A 74 -19.42 25.82 20.80
N ARG A 75 -19.07 24.64 21.34
CA ARG A 75 -18.39 24.52 22.63
C ARG A 75 -16.95 24.08 22.41
N GLU A 76 -15.99 24.87 22.91
CA GLU A 76 -14.55 24.60 22.92
C GLU A 76 -14.14 24.17 24.33
N LEU A 77 -13.70 22.93 24.48
CA LEU A 77 -13.26 22.35 25.74
C LEU A 77 -11.75 22.09 25.71
N ASN A 78 -10.99 22.75 26.58
CA ASN A 78 -9.56 22.51 26.71
C ASN A 78 -9.30 21.26 27.57
N THR A 79 -8.61 20.27 27.01
CA THR A 79 -8.39 18.96 27.65
C THR A 79 -7.27 18.97 28.69
N GLN A 80 -6.53 20.08 28.83
CA GLN A 80 -5.42 20.20 29.77
C GLN A 80 -5.84 20.92 31.07
N ASN A 81 -6.67 21.95 30.96
CA ASN A 81 -7.09 22.78 32.09
C ASN A 81 -8.60 22.80 32.34
N SER A 82 -9.38 22.07 31.53
CA SER A 82 -10.85 22.00 31.65
C SER A 82 -11.58 23.33 31.44
N ASN A 83 -10.93 24.32 30.82
CA ASN A 83 -11.60 25.55 30.43
C ASN A 83 -12.61 25.27 29.32
N ASP A 84 -13.78 25.87 29.45
CA ASP A 84 -14.93 25.67 28.59
C ASP A 84 -15.38 27.03 28.05
N LYS A 85 -15.51 27.13 26.74
CA LYS A 85 -15.98 28.35 26.07
C LYS A 85 -17.10 28.01 25.11
N GLU A 86 -18.07 28.91 25.05
CA GLU A 86 -19.22 28.81 24.17
C GLU A 86 -19.24 29.98 23.18
N TYR A 87 -19.51 29.65 21.92
CA TYR A 87 -19.70 30.61 20.83
C TYR A 87 -21.05 30.35 20.19
N LYS A 88 -21.85 31.39 19.95
CA LYS A 88 -23.20 31.24 19.38
C LYS A 88 -23.36 32.11 18.14
N ASN A 89 -24.02 31.57 17.13
CA ASN A 89 -24.44 32.34 15.96
C ASN A 89 -25.76 31.81 15.40
N THR A 90 -26.46 32.62 14.61
CA THR A 90 -27.66 32.20 13.87
C THR A 90 -27.32 32.09 12.40
N ILE A 91 -27.47 30.90 11.83
CA ILE A 91 -27.13 30.62 10.44
C ILE A 91 -28.30 29.86 9.81
N ASP A 92 -28.84 30.39 8.73
CA ASP A 92 -29.92 29.76 7.96
C ASP A 92 -29.36 28.78 6.90
N ALA A 93 -28.62 27.78 7.38
CA ALA A 93 -27.99 26.74 6.57
C ALA A 93 -27.73 25.50 7.44
N SER A 94 -27.38 24.37 6.82
CA SER A 94 -26.96 23.17 7.56
C SER A 94 -25.46 23.20 7.78
N CYS A 95 -25.00 23.28 9.03
CA CYS A 95 -23.59 23.38 9.37
C CYS A 95 -23.02 22.10 9.98
N LYS A 96 -21.72 21.87 9.77
CA LYS A 96 -20.92 20.80 10.39
C LYS A 96 -19.53 21.31 10.75
N LEU A 97 -18.91 20.72 11.78
CA LEU A 97 -17.48 20.88 12.05
C LEU A 97 -16.62 20.02 11.12
N GLN A 98 -15.45 20.53 10.80
CA GLN A 98 -14.44 19.91 9.95
C GLN A 98 -13.03 20.16 10.53
N ASN A 99 -12.07 19.27 10.22
CA ASN A 99 -10.72 19.27 10.78
C ASN A 99 -9.65 18.76 9.81
N GLU A 100 -9.83 19.05 8.52
CA GLU A 100 -8.83 18.74 7.50
C GLU A 100 -7.66 19.76 7.49
N SER A 101 -7.75 20.82 8.28
CA SER A 101 -6.68 21.79 8.57
C SER A 101 -6.14 21.60 9.98
N SER A 102 -4.97 22.18 10.27
CA SER A 102 -4.39 22.19 11.63
C SER A 102 -5.30 22.84 12.69
N ILE A 103 -6.28 23.63 12.25
CA ILE A 103 -7.28 24.29 13.08
C ILE A 103 -8.67 23.90 12.56
N PRO A 104 -9.60 23.46 13.42
CA PRO A 104 -10.97 23.13 13.00
C PRO A 104 -11.73 24.34 12.44
N TYR A 105 -12.76 24.09 11.64
CA TYR A 105 -13.59 25.12 11.03
C TYR A 105 -15.03 24.63 10.82
N ILE A 106 -15.95 25.55 10.57
CA ILE A 106 -17.38 25.27 10.40
C ILE A 106 -17.74 25.46 8.93
N VAL A 107 -18.34 24.45 8.33
CA VAL A 107 -18.88 24.53 6.97
C VAL A 107 -20.39 24.45 7.01
N CYS A 108 -21.02 25.46 6.44
CA CYS A 108 -22.46 25.59 6.32
C CYS A 108 -22.86 25.51 4.86
N LYS A 109 -23.73 24.57 4.52
CA LYS A 109 -24.24 24.37 3.17
C LYS A 109 -25.70 24.79 3.10
N ASP A 110 -26.00 25.64 2.11
CA ASP A 110 -27.36 25.94 1.67
C ASP A 110 -27.59 25.39 0.24
N LYS A 111 -28.74 25.71 -0.37
CA LYS A 111 -29.10 25.18 -1.72
C LYS A 111 -28.21 25.73 -2.83
N SER A 112 -27.57 26.87 -2.61
CA SER A 112 -26.92 27.69 -3.65
C SER A 112 -25.45 27.96 -3.36
N SER A 113 -25.00 27.82 -2.12
CA SER A 113 -23.62 28.06 -1.74
C SER A 113 -23.16 27.22 -0.54
N ILE A 114 -21.84 27.09 -0.45
CA ILE A 114 -21.14 26.63 0.74
C ILE A 114 -20.41 27.82 1.35
N LYS A 115 -20.63 28.03 2.65
CA LYS A 115 -20.02 29.09 3.46
C LYS A 115 -19.11 28.45 4.49
N THR A 116 -17.91 28.99 4.62
CA THR A 116 -16.91 28.54 5.59
C THR A 116 -16.72 29.61 6.66
N TYR A 117 -16.69 29.18 7.91
CA TYR A 117 -16.49 30.02 9.08
C TYR A 117 -15.37 29.44 9.95
N ASP A 118 -14.68 30.29 10.70
CA ASP A 118 -13.82 29.82 11.78
C ASP A 118 -14.64 29.31 12.97
N ILE A 119 -13.97 28.78 13.99
CA ILE A 119 -14.61 28.31 15.24
C ILE A 119 -15.33 29.42 16.03
N TYR A 120 -15.08 30.69 15.74
CA TYR A 120 -15.76 31.82 16.36
C TYR A 120 -16.95 32.30 15.54
N PHE A 121 -17.31 31.55 14.48
CA PHE A 121 -18.32 31.91 13.48
C PHE A 121 -17.99 33.19 12.69
N ASN A 122 -16.72 33.57 12.58
CA ASN A 122 -16.32 34.62 11.64
C ASN A 122 -16.32 34.05 10.22
N PHE A 123 -16.95 34.77 9.29
CA PHE A 123 -16.99 34.38 7.89
C PHE A 123 -15.58 34.39 7.27
N ILE A 124 -15.25 33.31 6.56
CA ILE A 124 -13.98 33.15 5.85
C ILE A 124 -14.21 33.30 4.34
N ASN A 125 -15.08 32.47 3.77
CA ASN A 125 -15.39 32.48 2.34
C ASN A 125 -16.78 31.92 2.02
N GLU A 126 -17.24 32.20 0.80
CA GLU A 126 -18.47 31.65 0.21
C GLU A 126 -18.16 31.20 -1.22
N THR A 127 -18.81 30.15 -1.67
CA THR A 127 -18.72 29.71 -3.05
C THR A 127 -20.04 29.11 -3.49
N ASN A 128 -20.45 29.46 -4.71
CA ASN A 128 -21.67 28.94 -5.29
C ASN A 128 -21.54 27.44 -5.54
N THR A 129 -22.56 26.68 -5.15
CA THR A 129 -22.67 25.27 -5.46
C THR A 129 -23.41 25.09 -6.77
N ASN A 130 -22.86 24.25 -7.65
CA ASN A 130 -23.54 23.78 -8.85
C ASN A 130 -24.33 22.50 -8.57
N SER A 131 -24.04 21.82 -7.46
CA SER A 131 -24.64 20.55 -7.09
C SER A 131 -24.76 20.36 -5.57
N GLU A 132 -25.77 19.60 -5.15
CA GLU A 132 -25.90 19.14 -3.76
C GLU A 132 -24.74 18.20 -3.33
N TYR A 133 -23.91 17.75 -4.29
CA TYR A 133 -22.74 16.91 -4.07
C TYR A 133 -21.42 17.68 -3.86
N ASP A 134 -21.44 19.01 -4.02
CA ASP A 134 -20.25 19.83 -3.81
C ASP A 134 -19.73 19.72 -2.37
N TYR A 135 -18.40 19.58 -2.22
CA TYR A 135 -17.72 19.40 -0.93
C TYR A 135 -16.58 20.40 -0.75
N ALA A 136 -16.52 21.03 0.42
CA ALA A 136 -15.44 21.95 0.78
C ALA A 136 -14.33 21.22 1.55
N LEU A 137 -13.08 21.46 1.14
CA LEU A 137 -11.85 21.01 1.79
C LEU A 137 -10.99 22.23 2.14
N ASN A 138 -11.01 22.62 3.41
CA ASN A 138 -10.34 23.81 3.91
C ASN A 138 -10.79 25.07 3.11
N TYR A 139 -9.87 25.81 2.48
CA TYR A 139 -10.18 26.97 1.65
C TYR A 139 -10.57 26.62 0.19
N ASN A 140 -10.32 25.38 -0.24
CA ASN A 140 -10.54 24.94 -1.62
C ASN A 140 -11.80 24.08 -1.72
N ILE A 141 -12.59 24.28 -2.78
CA ILE A 141 -13.84 23.54 -2.97
C ILE A 141 -13.67 22.58 -4.12
N TYR A 142 -13.98 21.32 -3.84
CA TYR A 142 -14.04 20.27 -4.85
C TYR A 142 -15.43 20.34 -5.46
N GLN A 143 -15.54 21.12 -6.54
CA GLN A 143 -16.76 21.29 -7.30
C GLN A 143 -17.04 20.03 -8.12
N SER A 144 -18.25 19.51 -7.99
CA SER A 144 -18.76 18.46 -8.86
C SER A 144 -19.48 19.10 -10.04
N ASN A 145 -18.80 19.20 -11.18
CA ASN A 145 -19.39 19.73 -12.42
C ASN A 145 -20.26 18.70 -13.18
N ASN A 146 -20.43 17.48 -12.66
CA ASN A 146 -21.14 16.40 -13.36
C ASN A 146 -21.95 15.54 -12.38
N THR A 147 -23.16 15.14 -12.76
CA THR A 147 -24.09 14.35 -11.95
C THR A 147 -23.66 12.89 -11.75
N GLU A 148 -22.55 12.46 -12.36
CA GLU A 148 -21.95 11.12 -12.22
C GLU A 148 -20.93 11.00 -11.06
N TYR A 149 -20.63 12.09 -10.34
CA TYR A 149 -19.57 12.10 -9.32
C TYR A 149 -20.04 11.66 -7.91
N PRO A 150 -19.15 11.00 -7.15
CA PRO A 150 -19.46 10.41 -5.85
C PRO A 150 -19.39 11.41 -4.68
N VAL A 151 -20.33 11.30 -3.74
CA VAL A 151 -20.45 12.12 -2.51
C VAL A 151 -19.27 11.88 -1.58
N VAL A 152 -18.56 12.94 -1.17
CA VAL A 152 -17.49 12.82 -0.18
C VAL A 152 -18.08 12.53 1.21
N LEU A 153 -17.73 11.38 1.77
CA LEU A 153 -18.19 10.92 3.08
C LEU A 153 -17.25 11.37 4.21
N THR A 154 -15.95 11.32 3.96
CA THR A 154 -14.90 11.76 4.90
C THR A 154 -13.61 12.04 4.14
N SER A 155 -12.73 12.82 4.75
CA SER A 155 -11.43 13.18 4.19
C SER A 155 -10.39 13.39 5.28
N SER A 156 -9.12 13.22 4.92
CA SER A 156 -7.97 13.59 5.76
C SER A 156 -6.91 14.19 4.87
N CYS A 157 -6.44 15.40 5.17
CA CYS A 157 -5.56 16.17 4.29
C CYS A 157 -4.35 16.73 5.03
N LYS A 158 -3.23 16.88 4.31
CA LYS A 158 -2.09 17.71 4.70
C LYS A 158 -1.51 18.44 3.49
N GLU A 159 -0.79 17.70 2.65
CA GLU A 159 -0.29 18.16 1.34
C GLU A 159 -1.09 17.45 0.23
N THR A 160 -1.25 16.13 0.38
CA THR A 160 -2.23 15.29 -0.31
C THR A 160 -3.45 15.05 0.56
N CYS A 161 -4.58 14.70 -0.05
CA CYS A 161 -5.83 14.35 0.62
C CYS A 161 -6.23 12.90 0.36
N TYR A 162 -6.47 12.12 1.42
CA TYR A 162 -7.26 10.90 1.28
C TYR A 162 -8.75 11.22 1.39
N ILE A 163 -9.53 10.79 0.39
CA ILE A 163 -10.94 11.15 0.24
C ILE A 163 -11.77 9.89 0.04
N VAL A 164 -12.71 9.62 0.95
CA VAL A 164 -13.69 8.53 0.79
C VAL A 164 -14.93 9.10 0.11
N ARG A 165 -15.32 8.50 -1.03
CA ARG A 165 -16.47 8.94 -1.81
C ARG A 165 -17.49 7.81 -2.04
N LYS A 166 -18.78 8.12 -2.01
CA LYS A 166 -19.89 7.21 -2.35
C LYS A 166 -20.48 7.57 -3.70
N ASN A 167 -20.38 6.67 -4.67
CA ASN A 167 -21.17 6.76 -5.88
C ASN A 167 -22.60 6.32 -5.56
N GLU A 168 -23.57 7.25 -5.59
CA GLU A 168 -24.96 6.95 -5.23
C GLU A 168 -25.66 6.06 -6.26
N LEU A 169 -25.34 6.22 -7.55
CA LEU A 169 -25.93 5.42 -8.64
C LEU A 169 -25.54 3.93 -8.52
N LEU A 170 -24.27 3.67 -8.22
CA LEU A 170 -23.72 2.32 -8.09
C LEU A 170 -23.79 1.79 -6.65
N ASN A 171 -24.15 2.65 -5.69
CA ASN A 171 -24.05 2.41 -4.25
C ASN A 171 -22.68 1.83 -3.83
N LYS A 172 -21.60 2.33 -4.43
CA LYS A 172 -20.22 1.91 -4.16
C LYS A 172 -19.44 2.99 -3.42
N ILE A 173 -18.69 2.59 -2.40
CA ILE A 173 -17.78 3.47 -1.67
C ILE A 173 -16.35 3.20 -2.14
N SER A 174 -15.60 4.25 -2.43
CA SER A 174 -14.21 4.18 -2.88
C SER A 174 -13.34 5.16 -2.11
N LEU A 175 -12.06 4.84 -1.98
CA LEU A 175 -11.04 5.71 -1.40
C LEU A 175 -10.14 6.24 -2.52
N TYR A 176 -9.83 7.53 -2.47
CA TYR A 176 -8.97 8.23 -3.40
C TYR A 176 -7.83 8.94 -2.67
N GLU A 177 -6.71 9.12 -3.34
CA GLU A 177 -5.66 10.10 -3.04
C GLU A 177 -5.84 11.26 -4.01
N ASP A 178 -6.36 12.38 -3.54
CA ASP A 178 -6.82 13.51 -4.33
C ASP A 178 -7.84 13.09 -5.41
N SER A 179 -7.34 12.77 -6.61
CA SER A 179 -8.12 12.27 -7.75
C SER A 179 -7.82 10.81 -8.11
N ASP A 180 -6.72 10.24 -7.62
CA ASP A 180 -6.27 8.91 -7.95
C ASP A 180 -6.99 7.86 -7.09
N LEU A 181 -7.56 6.84 -7.74
CA LEU A 181 -8.31 5.79 -7.06
C LEU A 181 -7.36 4.83 -6.33
N LEU A 182 -7.52 4.69 -5.01
CA LEU A 182 -6.74 3.76 -4.18
C LEU A 182 -7.47 2.44 -3.88
N GLU A 183 -8.77 2.52 -3.60
CA GLU A 183 -9.58 1.35 -3.27
C GLU A 183 -11.02 1.50 -3.77
N ILE A 184 -11.58 0.42 -4.29
CA ILE A 184 -12.97 0.32 -4.71
C ILE A 184 -13.74 -0.61 -3.77
N ASN A 185 -15.01 -0.28 -3.53
CA ASN A 185 -15.94 -1.09 -2.75
C ASN A 185 -15.51 -1.27 -1.28
N VAL A 186 -15.06 -0.17 -0.67
CA VAL A 186 -14.70 -0.10 0.75
C VAL A 186 -15.91 -0.43 1.62
N LYS A 187 -15.83 -1.49 2.43
CA LYS A 187 -16.93 -1.93 3.31
C LYS A 187 -17.08 -1.05 4.55
N LYS A 188 -15.98 -0.83 5.26
CA LYS A 188 -15.92 0.00 6.46
C LYS A 188 -14.69 0.89 6.39
N TYR A 189 -14.83 2.10 6.91
CA TYR A 189 -13.75 3.07 6.97
C TYR A 189 -13.87 3.92 8.23
N LYS A 190 -12.77 4.55 8.64
CA LYS A 190 -12.74 5.54 9.71
C LYS A 190 -11.56 6.48 9.54
N GLN A 191 -11.74 7.75 9.90
CA GLN A 191 -10.61 8.68 10.04
C GLN A 191 -9.89 8.40 11.37
N TYR A 192 -8.56 8.42 11.34
CA TYR A 192 -7.71 8.40 12.54
C TYR A 192 -6.76 9.61 12.52
N GLU A 193 -5.97 9.82 13.58
CA GLU A 193 -5.15 11.03 13.76
C GLU A 193 -4.29 11.40 12.55
N SER A 194 -3.68 10.41 11.89
CA SER A 194 -2.79 10.64 10.76
C SER A 194 -3.31 10.08 9.43
N GLY A 195 -4.64 9.92 9.26
CA GLY A 195 -5.19 9.54 7.95
C GLY A 195 -6.51 8.76 7.99
N ILE A 196 -6.63 7.74 7.14
CA ILE A 196 -7.84 6.92 6.98
C ILE A 196 -7.51 5.45 7.15
N ILE A 197 -8.36 4.71 7.87
CA ILE A 197 -8.34 3.25 7.86
C ILE A 197 -9.51 2.71 7.04
N THR A 198 -9.27 1.66 6.25
CA THR A 198 -10.31 0.82 5.66
C THR A 198 -10.20 -0.59 6.25
N TYR A 199 -11.33 -1.26 6.48
CA TYR A 199 -11.29 -2.57 7.12
C TYR A 199 -12.46 -3.47 6.74
N THR A 200 -12.18 -4.77 6.87
CA THR A 200 -13.11 -5.89 6.80
C THR A 200 -12.76 -6.84 7.94
N ASN A 201 -13.58 -7.85 8.20
CA ASN A 201 -13.32 -8.83 9.26
C ASN A 201 -11.95 -9.51 9.16
N ASN A 202 -11.35 -9.57 7.97
CA ASN A 202 -10.09 -10.30 7.76
C ASN A 202 -8.89 -9.36 7.58
N LYS A 203 -9.11 -8.07 7.31
CA LYS A 203 -8.09 -7.18 6.74
C LYS A 203 -8.31 -5.73 7.16
N ILE A 204 -7.22 -5.06 7.52
CA ILE A 204 -7.17 -3.65 7.91
C ILE A 204 -6.10 -2.98 7.07
N LYS A 205 -6.46 -1.91 6.36
CA LYS A 205 -5.49 -1.02 5.71
C LYS A 205 -5.46 0.32 6.43
N VAL A 206 -4.26 0.85 6.61
CA VAL A 206 -4.00 2.12 7.31
C VAL A 206 -3.28 3.04 6.34
N TYR A 207 -3.97 4.07 5.84
CA TYR A 207 -3.48 5.07 4.91
C TYR A 207 -3.03 6.31 5.68
N ASN A 208 -1.75 6.67 5.59
CA ASN A 208 -1.12 7.70 6.41
C ASN A 208 -0.74 8.95 5.61
N ILE A 209 -1.39 10.07 5.92
CA ILE A 209 -1.19 11.35 5.22
C ILE A 209 0.17 12.00 5.50
N LYS A 210 0.89 11.61 6.56
CA LYS A 210 2.19 12.20 6.89
C LYS A 210 3.30 11.70 5.97
N ASN A 211 3.22 10.43 5.58
CA ASN A 211 4.24 9.76 4.78
C ASN A 211 3.79 9.48 3.34
N ASN A 212 2.51 9.79 3.03
CA ASN A 212 1.86 9.44 1.79
C ASN A 212 2.00 7.94 1.45
N ASP A 213 1.74 7.10 2.46
CA ASP A 213 1.88 5.66 2.36
C ASP A 213 0.65 4.92 2.92
N TYR A 214 0.60 3.60 2.68
CA TYR A 214 -0.38 2.76 3.36
C TYR A 214 0.25 1.45 3.81
N LYS A 215 -0.31 0.87 4.87
CA LYS A 215 0.05 -0.46 5.35
C LYS A 215 -1.16 -1.36 5.44
N GLU A 216 -0.93 -2.62 5.15
CA GLU A 216 -1.94 -3.66 5.22
C GLU A 216 -1.62 -4.68 6.31
N PHE A 217 -2.64 -5.01 7.11
CA PHE A 217 -2.57 -5.96 8.20
C PHE A 217 -3.72 -6.95 8.09
N SER A 218 -3.51 -8.20 8.48
CA SER A 218 -4.65 -9.08 8.73
C SER A 218 -5.28 -8.71 10.07
N SER A 219 -6.60 -8.78 10.13
CA SER A 219 -7.33 -8.52 11.37
C SER A 219 -6.95 -9.54 12.46
N PRO A 220 -6.80 -9.13 13.73
CA PRO A 220 -6.62 -10.05 14.86
C PRO A 220 -7.94 -10.71 15.31
N LYS A 221 -9.09 -10.28 14.79
CA LYS A 221 -10.44 -10.78 15.14
C LYS A 221 -11.35 -10.85 13.91
N ASP A 222 -12.19 -11.88 13.83
CA ASP A 222 -13.04 -12.14 12.65
C ASP A 222 -14.36 -11.34 12.62
N ASP A 223 -14.57 -10.41 13.56
CA ASP A 223 -15.83 -9.67 13.71
C ASP A 223 -15.67 -8.15 13.87
N ILE A 224 -14.50 -7.61 13.48
CA ILE A 224 -14.20 -6.18 13.64
C ILE A 224 -15.13 -5.23 12.88
N GLU A 225 -15.80 -5.67 11.80
CA GLU A 225 -16.79 -4.84 11.08
C GLU A 225 -18.02 -4.48 11.93
N SER A 226 -18.28 -5.25 12.99
CA SER A 226 -19.39 -5.06 13.92
C SER A 226 -19.01 -4.31 15.20
N ARG A 227 -17.71 -4.01 15.38
CA ARG A 227 -17.17 -3.43 16.61
C ARG A 227 -16.75 -1.98 16.40
N LEU A 228 -16.74 -1.22 17.49
CA LEU A 228 -16.12 0.11 17.50
C LEU A 228 -14.60 -0.07 17.59
N ILE A 229 -13.89 0.38 16.55
CA ILE A 229 -12.43 0.29 16.47
C ILE A 229 -11.78 1.66 16.26
N MET A 230 -10.49 1.75 16.60
CA MET A 230 -9.62 2.87 16.27
C MET A 230 -8.18 2.38 16.15
N VAL A 231 -7.38 3.04 15.33
CA VAL A 231 -5.95 2.77 15.16
C VAL A 231 -5.15 3.98 15.60
N SER A 232 -4.08 3.75 16.37
CA SER A 232 -3.11 4.81 16.73
C SER A 232 -2.04 4.98 15.65
N ASN A 233 -1.26 6.06 15.71
CA ASN A 233 -0.13 6.28 14.81
C ASN A 233 0.96 5.19 14.91
N ASN A 234 0.99 4.45 16.02
CA ASN A 234 1.90 3.33 16.24
C ASN A 234 1.35 1.99 15.71
N TYR A 235 0.24 2.01 14.98
CA TYR A 235 -0.43 0.81 14.45
C TYR A 235 -0.90 -0.15 15.55
N ASN A 236 -1.27 0.39 16.71
CA ASN A 236 -2.05 -0.35 17.69
C ASN A 236 -3.53 -0.24 17.33
N LEU A 237 -4.22 -1.38 17.27
CA LEU A 237 -5.65 -1.48 17.06
C LEU A 237 -6.36 -1.60 18.41
N TYR A 238 -7.24 -0.65 18.66
CA TYR A 238 -8.10 -0.60 19.83
C TYR A 238 -9.48 -1.11 19.43
N ILE A 239 -9.95 -2.16 20.10
CA ILE A 239 -11.24 -2.79 19.84
C ILE A 239 -12.09 -2.71 21.11
N LEU A 240 -13.24 -2.03 21.03
CA LEU A 240 -14.20 -2.02 22.13
C LEU A 240 -14.92 -3.36 22.26
N ASN A 241 -14.81 -3.95 23.45
CA ASN A 241 -15.37 -5.23 23.86
C ASN A 241 -16.21 -5.03 25.13
N ASN A 242 -17.50 -4.71 24.96
CA ASN A 242 -18.40 -4.40 26.07
C ASN A 242 -17.85 -3.27 26.97
N LYS A 243 -17.29 -3.62 28.14
CA LYS A 243 -16.71 -2.69 29.14
C LYS A 243 -15.18 -2.68 29.14
N GLU A 244 -14.55 -3.20 28.09
CA GLU A 244 -13.10 -3.27 27.98
C GLU A 244 -12.68 -2.85 26.57
N ILE A 245 -11.47 -2.32 26.43
CA ILE A 245 -10.83 -2.13 25.12
C ILE A 245 -9.63 -3.03 25.04
N SER A 246 -9.65 -3.98 24.11
CA SER A 246 -8.47 -4.79 23.81
C SER A 246 -7.58 -4.06 22.82
N VAL A 247 -6.28 -4.01 23.13
CA VAL A 247 -5.25 -3.33 22.36
C VAL A 247 -4.36 -4.37 21.70
N TYR A 248 -4.40 -4.44 20.39
CA TYR A 248 -3.58 -5.33 19.58
C TYR A 248 -2.50 -4.54 18.87
N ASN A 249 -1.28 -5.05 18.85
CA ASN A 249 -0.29 -4.55 17.89
C ASN A 249 -0.57 -5.19 16.53
N LEU A 250 -0.81 -4.37 15.52
CA LEU A 250 -1.20 -4.87 14.20
C LEU A 250 -0.07 -5.61 13.47
N TYR A 251 1.19 -5.36 13.82
CA TYR A 251 2.32 -6.11 13.29
C TYR A 251 2.22 -7.56 13.78
N ASN A 252 2.43 -7.83 15.07
CA ASN A 252 2.46 -9.22 15.55
C ASN A 252 1.09 -9.84 15.87
N LYS A 253 -0.01 -9.10 15.73
CA LYS A 253 -1.39 -9.47 16.10
C LYS A 253 -1.57 -9.87 17.56
N SER A 254 -0.57 -9.60 18.41
CA SER A 254 -0.64 -9.97 19.81
C SER A 254 -1.49 -8.95 20.56
N ASN A 255 -2.34 -9.44 21.46
CA ASN A 255 -2.99 -8.59 22.45
C ASN A 255 -1.91 -8.14 23.43
N ILE A 256 -1.63 -6.84 23.48
CA ILE A 256 -0.61 -6.30 24.38
C ILE A 256 -1.23 -5.92 25.73
N LYS A 257 -2.46 -5.39 25.71
CA LYS A 257 -3.16 -4.85 26.88
C LYS A 257 -4.68 -4.87 26.70
N ASN A 258 -5.38 -5.00 27.82
CA ASN A 258 -6.80 -4.69 27.90
C ASN A 258 -7.00 -3.48 28.84
N ILE A 259 -7.75 -2.48 28.40
CA ILE A 259 -8.09 -1.29 29.18
C ILE A 259 -9.46 -1.51 29.80
N ASP A 260 -9.56 -1.38 31.12
CA ASP A 260 -10.83 -1.52 31.84
C ASP A 260 -11.62 -0.20 31.82
N LEU A 261 -12.89 -0.27 31.40
CA LEU A 261 -13.81 0.88 31.33
C LEU A 261 -14.86 0.89 32.45
N PHE A 262 -14.57 0.30 33.62
CA PHE A 262 -15.50 0.17 34.75
C PHE A 262 -16.23 1.48 35.16
N LYS A 263 -15.63 2.66 34.91
CA LYS A 263 -16.23 3.97 35.21
C LYS A 263 -17.34 4.35 34.23
N ILE A 264 -17.34 3.82 33.01
CA ILE A 264 -18.33 4.13 31.99
C ILE A 264 -19.56 3.24 32.20
N LYS A 265 -20.69 3.90 32.47
CA LYS A 265 -21.99 3.24 32.64
C LYS A 265 -22.86 3.32 31.40
N GLU A 266 -22.56 4.26 30.51
CA GLU A 266 -23.32 4.54 29.30
C GLU A 266 -22.78 3.76 28.10
N LYS A 267 -23.57 3.73 27.02
CA LYS A 267 -23.12 3.18 25.76
C LYS A 267 -22.09 4.11 25.13
N ILE A 268 -20.97 3.54 24.70
CA ILE A 268 -19.94 4.27 23.95
C ILE A 268 -20.36 4.28 22.48
N ASN A 269 -20.49 5.49 21.94
CA ASN A 269 -20.90 5.74 20.57
C ASN A 269 -19.70 5.90 19.65
N ASN A 270 -18.62 6.51 20.15
CA ASN A 270 -17.44 6.80 19.35
C ASN A 270 -16.14 6.74 20.17
N MET A 271 -15.04 6.57 19.45
CA MET A 271 -13.70 6.43 19.99
C MET A 271 -12.69 7.11 19.07
N TYR A 272 -11.80 7.91 19.67
CA TYR A 272 -10.70 8.59 19.00
C TYR A 272 -9.40 8.39 19.78
N ILE A 273 -8.28 8.37 19.05
CA ILE A 273 -6.94 8.37 19.64
C ILE A 273 -6.20 9.53 19.02
N ILE A 274 -5.73 10.46 19.85
CA ILE A 274 -4.94 11.61 19.45
C ILE A 274 -3.71 11.66 20.35
N LEU A 275 -2.52 11.61 19.75
CA LEU A 275 -1.25 11.49 20.46
C LEU A 275 -1.26 10.28 21.40
N THR A 276 -1.27 10.53 22.71
CA THR A 276 -1.30 9.50 23.76
C THR A 276 -2.61 9.49 24.52
N ASN A 277 -3.68 10.12 24.02
CA ASN A 277 -4.98 10.16 24.69
C ASN A 277 -6.03 9.36 23.91
N LEU A 278 -6.80 8.57 24.65
CA LEU A 278 -7.98 7.87 24.16
C LEU A 278 -9.24 8.62 24.61
N TYR A 279 -10.05 9.04 23.65
CA TYR A 279 -11.30 9.75 23.88
C TYR A 279 -12.46 8.80 23.60
N LEU A 280 -13.31 8.56 24.59
CA LEU A 280 -14.52 7.75 24.48
C LEU A 280 -15.74 8.63 24.67
N LEU A 281 -16.61 8.65 23.66
CA LEU A 281 -17.79 9.49 23.64
C LEU A 281 -19.04 8.66 23.88
N THR A 282 -19.88 9.14 24.79
CA THR A 282 -21.23 8.63 25.05
C THR A 282 -22.25 9.68 24.61
N ASP A 283 -23.52 9.49 24.96
CA ASP A 283 -24.56 10.50 24.71
C ASP A 283 -24.36 11.73 25.60
N ASN A 284 -23.94 11.52 26.86
CA ASN A 284 -23.89 12.60 27.86
C ASN A 284 -22.46 13.01 28.24
N TYR A 285 -21.44 12.20 27.96
CA TYR A 285 -20.09 12.43 28.45
C TYR A 285 -19.00 12.13 27.42
N ILE A 286 -17.85 12.77 27.63
CA ILE A 286 -16.57 12.40 27.05
C ILE A 286 -15.65 11.93 28.17
N TYR A 287 -15.07 10.75 28.00
CA TYR A 287 -14.05 10.18 28.88
C TYR A 287 -12.69 10.21 28.19
N ILE A 288 -11.68 10.77 28.85
CA ILE A 288 -10.32 10.87 28.32
C ILE A 288 -9.37 9.99 29.14
N TYR A 289 -8.75 9.01 28.51
CA TYR A 289 -7.79 8.08 29.12
C TYR A 289 -6.37 8.32 28.61
N ASP A 290 -5.39 8.32 29.52
CA ASP A 290 -3.97 8.47 29.17
C ASP A 290 -3.34 7.12 28.76
N LEU A 291 -2.98 7.00 27.48
CA LEU A 291 -2.35 5.85 26.84
C LEU A 291 -0.81 5.91 26.85
N SER A 292 -0.17 6.87 27.51
CA SER A 292 1.30 7.06 27.45
C SER A 292 2.11 5.81 27.87
N SER A 293 1.52 4.91 28.67
CA SER A 293 2.14 3.64 29.05
C SER A 293 2.05 2.54 27.99
N ILE A 294 1.13 2.66 27.03
CA ILE A 294 0.82 1.69 25.97
C ILE A 294 1.44 2.13 24.65
N GLU A 295 1.38 3.44 24.34
CA GLU A 295 1.87 4.04 23.10
C GLU A 295 3.39 4.31 23.12
N LYS A 296 4.13 3.79 24.12
CA LYS A 296 5.60 3.79 24.10
C LYS A 296 6.09 2.87 22.99
N ILE A 297 6.77 3.49 22.02
CA ILE A 297 7.30 2.87 20.81
C ILE A 297 8.34 1.80 21.17
N ASP A 298 8.09 0.56 20.73
CA ASP A 298 9.12 -0.45 20.55
C ASP A 298 9.44 -0.55 19.06
N ASN A 299 10.32 0.34 18.58
CA ASN A 299 10.72 0.44 17.17
C ASN A 299 11.36 -0.86 16.69
N ASP A 300 11.99 -1.61 17.59
CA ASP A 300 12.65 -2.88 17.28
C ASP A 300 11.62 -3.95 16.90
N THR A 301 10.48 -3.97 17.59
CA THR A 301 9.39 -4.91 17.30
C THR A 301 8.76 -4.67 15.92
N LYS A 302 8.56 -3.39 15.54
CA LYS A 302 8.01 -3.01 14.23
C LYS A 302 8.94 -3.44 13.08
N SER A 303 10.22 -3.09 13.16
CA SER A 303 11.22 -3.46 12.16
C SER A 303 11.36 -4.97 12.04
N SER A 304 11.32 -5.70 13.16
CA SER A 304 11.39 -7.16 13.16
C SER A 304 10.25 -7.82 12.38
N TYR A 305 9.01 -7.36 12.56
CA TYR A 305 7.86 -7.97 11.87
C TYR A 305 7.79 -7.62 10.38
N GLU A 306 8.09 -6.37 10.01
CA GLU A 306 8.19 -5.95 8.60
C GLU A 306 9.18 -6.84 7.84
N ASN A 307 10.34 -7.11 8.44
CA ASN A 307 11.32 -8.04 7.90
C ASN A 307 10.79 -9.48 7.81
N ILE A 308 10.02 -9.97 8.80
CA ILE A 308 9.40 -11.30 8.75
C ILE A 308 8.43 -11.43 7.57
N LEU A 309 7.58 -10.42 7.34
CA LEU A 309 6.63 -10.43 6.22
C LEU A 309 7.34 -10.44 4.87
N ILE A 310 8.33 -9.55 4.69
CA ILE A 310 9.15 -9.50 3.49
C ILE A 310 9.82 -10.85 3.25
N ASN A 311 10.47 -11.43 4.27
CA ASN A 311 11.16 -12.70 4.15
C ASN A 311 10.23 -13.87 3.83
N ASN A 312 9.02 -13.89 4.40
CA ASN A 312 8.01 -14.90 4.08
C ASN A 312 7.56 -14.79 2.62
N LYS A 313 7.35 -13.57 2.13
CA LYS A 313 6.98 -13.31 0.73
C LYS A 313 8.10 -13.73 -0.22
N ILE A 314 9.34 -13.35 0.05
CA ILE A 314 10.51 -13.80 -0.71
C ILE A 314 10.53 -15.33 -0.76
N LYS A 315 10.53 -16.01 0.38
CA LYS A 315 10.58 -17.48 0.43
C LYS A 315 9.47 -18.14 -0.37
N TYR A 316 8.25 -17.59 -0.31
CA TYR A 316 7.14 -18.09 -1.12
C TYR A 316 7.45 -18.00 -2.62
N LEU A 317 7.93 -16.84 -3.08
CA LEU A 317 8.28 -16.62 -4.49
C LEU A 317 9.47 -17.49 -4.93
N GLU A 318 10.55 -17.53 -4.14
CA GLU A 318 11.75 -18.32 -4.46
C GLU A 318 11.43 -19.82 -4.58
N ASN A 319 10.64 -20.37 -3.65
CA ASN A 319 10.24 -21.78 -3.67
C ASN A 319 9.34 -22.13 -4.87
N ASN A 320 8.46 -21.20 -5.27
CA ASN A 320 7.52 -21.42 -6.35
C ASN A 320 8.15 -21.27 -7.73
N TYR A 321 9.18 -20.44 -7.89
CA TYR A 321 9.75 -20.11 -9.21
C TYR A 321 11.22 -20.53 -9.39
N ASN A 322 11.91 -21.05 -8.37
CA ASN A 322 13.34 -21.39 -8.42
C ASN A 322 14.24 -20.20 -8.82
N VAL A 323 13.91 -19.01 -8.33
CA VAL A 323 14.69 -17.78 -8.53
C VAL A 323 15.08 -17.24 -7.17
N THR A 324 16.32 -16.78 -7.00
CA THR A 324 16.73 -16.11 -5.75
C THR A 324 16.43 -14.61 -5.83
N ILE A 325 15.83 -14.04 -4.78
CA ILE A 325 15.54 -12.60 -4.68
C ILE A 325 16.34 -12.01 -3.53
N SER A 326 16.98 -10.87 -3.77
CA SER A 326 17.76 -10.20 -2.73
C SER A 326 17.62 -8.67 -2.78
N PHE A 327 17.67 -8.07 -1.60
CA PHE A 327 17.76 -6.62 -1.40
C PHE A 327 19.16 -6.22 -0.90
N ASP A 328 19.97 -7.20 -0.51
CA ASP A 328 21.32 -6.98 0.00
C ASP A 328 22.27 -6.85 -1.18
N VAL A 329 22.63 -5.61 -1.46
CA VAL A 329 23.61 -5.25 -2.48
C VAL A 329 24.94 -4.95 -1.78
N ASP A 330 25.88 -5.88 -1.90
CA ASP A 330 27.22 -5.71 -1.35
C ASP A 330 28.07 -4.75 -2.20
N SER A 331 29.00 -4.04 -1.57
CA SER A 331 30.00 -3.24 -2.28
C SER A 331 30.87 -4.17 -3.14
N GLY A 332 30.67 -4.11 -4.47
CA GLY A 332 31.32 -4.99 -5.43
C GLY A 332 30.40 -6.00 -6.12
N LEU A 333 29.07 -5.85 -5.99
CA LEU A 333 28.11 -6.60 -6.80
C LEU A 333 28.43 -6.46 -8.30
N HIS A 334 28.70 -5.23 -8.76
CA HIS A 334 29.21 -4.92 -10.11
C HIS A 334 30.40 -3.93 -10.04
N GLY A 335 31.36 -4.05 -10.96
CA GLY A 335 32.62 -3.28 -10.93
C GLY A 335 32.54 -1.86 -11.49
N ASP A 336 31.52 -1.58 -12.31
CA ASP A 336 31.34 -0.29 -13.00
C ASP A 336 30.14 0.53 -12.47
N TYR A 337 29.37 -0.04 -11.54
CA TYR A 337 28.16 0.58 -11.00
C TYR A 337 28.15 0.55 -9.47
N GLU A 338 27.73 1.66 -8.88
CA GLU A 338 27.33 1.76 -7.48
C GLU A 338 25.82 1.45 -7.37
N ILE A 339 25.48 0.43 -6.58
CA ILE A 339 24.11 -0.06 -6.44
C ILE A 339 23.68 0.17 -5.00
N SER A 340 22.61 0.93 -4.79
CA SER A 340 22.12 1.29 -3.46
C SER A 340 21.03 0.34 -2.99
N LYS A 341 21.10 -0.03 -1.70
CA LYS A 341 20.13 -0.91 -1.05
C LYS A 341 18.79 -0.23 -0.86
N ILE A 342 17.71 -0.96 -1.13
CA ILE A 342 16.36 -0.58 -0.73
C ILE A 342 16.11 -0.97 0.73
N THR A 343 15.58 -0.03 1.51
CA THR A 343 15.36 -0.21 2.97
C THR A 343 13.93 0.11 3.40
N ASN A 344 13.18 0.85 2.58
CA ASN A 344 11.80 1.20 2.88
C ASN A 344 10.88 -0.02 2.65
N TYR A 345 10.07 -0.35 3.67
CA TYR A 345 9.15 -1.48 3.63
C TYR A 345 8.16 -1.40 2.47
N ASN A 346 7.54 -0.25 2.22
CA ASN A 346 6.51 -0.12 1.19
C ASN A 346 7.11 -0.23 -0.21
N ASP A 347 8.28 0.37 -0.43
CA ASP A 347 8.98 0.26 -1.71
C ASP A 347 9.38 -1.19 -2.01
N ILE A 348 9.80 -1.93 -0.98
CA ILE A 348 10.07 -3.37 -1.08
C ILE A 348 8.80 -4.16 -1.41
N VAL A 349 7.69 -3.93 -0.70
CA VAL A 349 6.43 -4.65 -0.96
C VAL A 349 5.91 -4.34 -2.37
N ASN A 350 5.96 -3.09 -2.81
CA ASN A 350 5.59 -2.70 -4.17
C ASN A 350 6.48 -3.38 -5.21
N ALA A 351 7.80 -3.39 -5.01
CA ALA A 351 8.73 -4.06 -5.89
C ALA A 351 8.46 -5.57 -5.97
N LEU A 352 8.19 -6.22 -4.83
CA LEU A 352 7.81 -7.63 -4.79
C LEU A 352 6.51 -7.90 -5.56
N SER A 353 5.53 -7.00 -5.53
CA SER A 353 4.29 -7.13 -6.32
C SER A 353 4.58 -7.19 -7.82
N TYR A 354 5.44 -6.31 -8.34
CA TYR A 354 5.85 -6.37 -9.75
C TYR A 354 6.65 -7.64 -10.08
N VAL A 355 7.43 -8.17 -9.13
CA VAL A 355 8.10 -9.46 -9.30
C VAL A 355 7.09 -10.62 -9.36
N GLU A 356 5.97 -10.54 -8.64
CA GLU A 356 4.89 -11.53 -8.80
C GLU A 356 4.29 -11.48 -10.20
N ASP A 357 3.97 -10.29 -10.70
CA ASP A 357 3.43 -10.11 -12.06
C ASP A 357 4.41 -10.63 -13.11
N TYR A 358 5.71 -10.36 -12.93
CA TYR A 358 6.78 -10.91 -13.76
C TYR A 358 6.81 -12.44 -13.73
N PHE A 359 6.66 -13.05 -12.56
CA PHE A 359 6.60 -14.50 -12.42
C PHE A 359 5.29 -15.12 -12.93
N LEU A 360 4.21 -14.37 -13.06
CA LEU A 360 3.02 -14.85 -13.78
C LEU A 360 3.25 -14.94 -15.29
N MET A 361 4.23 -14.21 -15.84
CA MET A 361 4.62 -14.32 -17.25
C MET A 361 5.44 -15.57 -17.52
N PHE A 362 6.29 -16.01 -16.60
CA PHE A 362 7.23 -17.11 -16.81
C PHE A 362 7.05 -18.18 -15.73
N ASN A 363 6.81 -19.43 -16.12
CA ASN A 363 6.56 -20.48 -15.14
C ASN A 363 7.86 -20.98 -14.47
N LYS A 364 7.73 -21.82 -13.44
CA LYS A 364 8.87 -22.44 -12.74
C LYS A 364 9.82 -23.21 -13.67
N GLU A 365 9.28 -23.86 -14.69
CA GLU A 365 10.05 -24.70 -15.62
C GLU A 365 11.02 -23.84 -16.43
N PHE A 366 10.57 -22.65 -16.88
CA PHE A 366 11.38 -21.67 -17.60
C PHE A 366 12.60 -21.26 -16.77
N PHE A 367 12.39 -20.86 -15.52
CA PHE A 367 13.50 -20.43 -14.65
C PHE A 367 14.45 -21.57 -14.28
N THR A 368 13.94 -22.81 -14.25
CA THR A 368 14.75 -23.99 -13.93
C THR A 368 15.82 -24.25 -15.00
N ARG A 369 15.62 -23.81 -16.25
CA ARG A 369 16.64 -23.87 -17.31
C ARG A 369 17.94 -23.17 -16.94
N PHE A 370 17.87 -22.10 -16.15
CA PHE A 370 19.05 -21.35 -15.74
C PHE A 370 19.95 -22.10 -14.73
N TYR A 371 19.58 -23.31 -14.31
CA TYR A 371 20.45 -24.24 -13.56
C TYR A 371 21.20 -25.22 -14.46
N GLU A 372 20.90 -25.28 -15.76
CA GLU A 372 21.62 -26.12 -16.71
C GLU A 372 23.07 -25.62 -16.90
N MET A 373 23.92 -26.40 -17.57
CA MET A 373 25.32 -26.05 -17.87
C MET A 373 26.18 -25.72 -16.63
N ASN A 374 25.88 -26.37 -15.49
CA ASN A 374 26.54 -26.15 -14.18
C ASN A 374 26.38 -24.72 -13.65
N MET A 375 25.27 -24.06 -13.98
CA MET A 375 24.88 -22.77 -13.43
C MET A 375 24.06 -22.93 -12.13
N ASN A 376 24.05 -21.90 -11.31
CA ASN A 376 23.38 -21.86 -10.01
C ASN A 376 21.97 -21.23 -10.09
N GLY A 377 21.42 -21.07 -11.29
CA GLY A 377 20.13 -20.41 -11.50
C GLY A 377 20.23 -18.90 -11.69
N LEU A 378 19.06 -18.26 -11.58
CA LEU A 378 18.87 -16.82 -11.69
C LEU A 378 18.75 -16.18 -10.30
N LYS A 379 19.48 -15.08 -10.10
CA LYS A 379 19.36 -14.21 -8.93
C LYS A 379 18.96 -12.80 -9.35
N ILE A 380 17.89 -12.29 -8.75
CA ILE A 380 17.37 -10.94 -8.96
C ILE A 380 17.70 -10.08 -7.74
N PHE A 381 18.36 -8.95 -7.97
CA PHE A 381 18.59 -7.91 -6.97
C PHE A 381 17.67 -6.72 -7.22
N LEU A 382 16.89 -6.37 -6.21
CA LEU A 382 16.04 -5.18 -6.21
C LEU A 382 16.80 -4.04 -5.53
N ALA A 383 17.18 -3.04 -6.32
CA ALA A 383 17.97 -1.89 -5.89
C ALA A 383 17.11 -0.64 -5.74
N ASN A 384 17.49 0.25 -4.83
CA ASN A 384 16.88 1.58 -4.76
C ASN A 384 17.36 2.48 -5.93
N ASP A 385 18.64 2.38 -6.28
CA ASP A 385 19.24 3.15 -7.37
C ASP A 385 20.50 2.47 -7.91
N ILE A 386 20.83 2.74 -9.17
CA ILE A 386 22.00 2.22 -9.88
C ILE A 386 22.70 3.40 -10.56
N LYS A 387 23.95 3.67 -10.17
CA LYS A 387 24.74 4.81 -10.69
C LYS A 387 26.05 4.33 -11.26
N GLY A 388 26.48 4.87 -12.40
CA GLY A 388 27.82 4.61 -12.92
C GLY A 388 28.89 5.12 -11.93
N SER A 389 29.89 4.30 -11.65
CA SER A 389 30.96 4.61 -10.69
C SER A 389 32.31 4.92 -11.36
N LYS A 390 32.36 4.93 -12.70
CA LYS A 390 33.56 5.21 -13.51
C LYS A 390 33.33 6.32 -14.51
N ASP A 391 34.38 7.11 -14.77
CA ASP A 391 34.40 8.16 -15.79
C ASP A 391 33.88 7.64 -17.14
N GLY A 392 32.85 8.30 -17.68
CA GLY A 392 32.12 7.88 -18.87
C GLY A 392 30.74 7.25 -18.61
N TYR A 393 30.50 6.72 -17.40
CA TYR A 393 29.22 6.14 -16.98
C TYR A 393 28.49 6.97 -15.91
N ASN A 394 29.14 7.99 -15.35
CA ASN A 394 28.61 8.83 -14.27
C ASN A 394 27.32 9.63 -14.63
N LEU A 395 26.94 9.66 -15.92
CA LEU A 395 25.76 10.36 -16.44
C LEU A 395 24.67 9.42 -16.98
N THR A 396 24.87 8.10 -16.93
CA THR A 396 23.87 7.13 -17.43
C THR A 396 22.89 6.77 -16.33
N ASP A 397 21.61 7.11 -16.51
CA ASP A 397 20.52 6.62 -15.66
C ASP A 397 20.25 5.15 -16.02
N VAL A 398 20.92 4.25 -15.29
CA VAL A 398 20.80 2.81 -15.49
C VAL A 398 19.64 2.29 -14.66
N VAL A 399 18.68 1.65 -15.32
CA VAL A 399 17.49 1.11 -14.65
C VAL A 399 17.55 -0.41 -14.44
N GLY A 400 18.42 -1.10 -15.19
CA GLY A 400 18.59 -2.56 -15.17
C GLY A 400 19.97 -2.99 -15.65
N LEU A 401 20.41 -4.16 -15.20
CA LEU A 401 21.64 -4.83 -15.61
C LEU A 401 21.42 -6.35 -15.61
N SER A 402 21.98 -7.05 -16.61
CA SER A 402 22.05 -8.50 -16.65
C SER A 402 23.46 -8.97 -16.98
N TYR A 403 23.99 -9.90 -16.17
CA TYR A 403 25.34 -10.46 -16.35
C TYR A 403 25.49 -11.81 -15.65
N GLN A 404 26.63 -12.45 -15.89
CA GLN A 404 27.01 -13.69 -15.21
C GLN A 404 28.16 -13.45 -14.23
N LYS A 405 28.08 -14.05 -13.05
CA LYS A 405 29.16 -14.04 -12.05
C LYS A 405 29.10 -15.30 -11.22
N ASN A 406 30.25 -15.96 -11.01
CA ASN A 406 30.36 -17.18 -10.20
C ASN A 406 29.30 -18.24 -10.57
N ASN A 407 29.21 -18.57 -11.85
CA ASN A 407 28.23 -19.50 -12.42
C ASN A 407 26.76 -19.16 -12.08
N THR A 408 26.43 -17.90 -11.85
CA THR A 408 25.06 -17.45 -11.55
C THR A 408 24.65 -16.39 -12.54
N TYR A 409 23.43 -16.47 -13.07
CA TYR A 409 22.84 -15.37 -13.83
C TYR A 409 22.33 -14.33 -12.84
N ILE A 410 22.70 -13.07 -13.04
CA ILE A 410 22.36 -11.97 -12.15
C ILE A 410 21.60 -10.91 -12.94
N ILE A 411 20.42 -10.56 -12.45
CA ILE A 411 19.68 -9.38 -12.85
C ILE A 411 19.70 -8.39 -11.68
N VAL A 412 20.05 -7.13 -11.93
CA VAL A 412 19.90 -6.03 -10.98
C VAL A 412 18.95 -5.02 -11.58
N VAL A 413 17.91 -4.63 -10.85
CA VAL A 413 16.91 -3.68 -11.35
C VAL A 413 16.53 -2.66 -10.29
N LYS A 414 16.30 -1.43 -10.74
CA LYS A 414 15.83 -0.33 -9.90
C LYS A 414 14.35 -0.52 -9.58
N ALA A 415 14.01 -0.47 -8.29
CA ALA A 415 12.64 -0.58 -7.79
C ALA A 415 11.85 0.70 -8.07
N ASN A 416 11.27 0.80 -9.27
CA ASN A 416 10.44 1.93 -9.71
C ASN A 416 9.22 1.44 -10.49
N ASN A 417 8.40 2.37 -11.00
CA ASN A 417 7.17 2.05 -11.73
C ASN A 417 7.41 1.33 -13.08
N SER A 418 8.64 1.29 -13.58
CA SER A 418 9.03 0.58 -14.80
C SER A 418 9.61 -0.81 -14.51
N LEU A 419 9.64 -1.26 -13.25
CA LEU A 419 10.32 -2.47 -12.79
C LEU A 419 9.94 -3.72 -13.61
N LEU A 420 8.65 -3.95 -13.87
CA LEU A 420 8.20 -5.10 -14.66
C LEU A 420 8.79 -5.10 -16.08
N LYS A 421 8.75 -3.94 -16.76
CA LYS A 421 9.31 -3.77 -18.11
C LYS A 421 10.81 -4.02 -18.10
N THR A 422 11.52 -3.46 -17.12
CA THR A 422 12.96 -3.65 -16.97
C THR A 422 13.32 -5.12 -16.68
N LEU A 423 12.59 -5.81 -15.82
CA LEU A 423 12.81 -7.24 -15.55
C LEU A 423 12.70 -8.08 -16.83
N VAL A 424 11.67 -7.83 -17.65
CA VAL A 424 11.50 -8.49 -18.94
C VAL A 424 12.68 -8.21 -19.87
N HIS A 425 13.10 -6.95 -19.97
CA HIS A 425 14.27 -6.55 -20.76
C HIS A 425 15.53 -7.32 -20.34
N GLU A 426 15.87 -7.30 -19.05
CA GLU A 426 17.06 -7.99 -18.52
C GLU A 426 16.96 -9.52 -18.59
N THR A 427 15.73 -10.05 -18.64
CA THR A 427 15.49 -11.48 -18.88
C THR A 427 15.89 -11.88 -20.29
N MET A 428 15.68 -11.02 -21.30
CA MET A 428 16.14 -11.32 -22.66
C MET A 428 17.67 -11.42 -22.73
N HIS A 429 18.39 -10.51 -22.08
CA HIS A 429 19.86 -10.60 -21.97
C HIS A 429 20.31 -11.89 -21.26
N THR A 430 19.52 -12.36 -20.28
CA THR A 430 19.75 -13.64 -19.61
C THR A 430 19.52 -14.83 -20.54
N ILE A 431 18.46 -14.80 -21.34
CA ILE A 431 18.16 -15.80 -22.39
C ILE A 431 19.30 -15.84 -23.41
N ASP A 432 19.75 -14.69 -23.91
CA ASP A 432 20.86 -14.60 -24.86
C ASP A 432 22.12 -15.27 -24.29
N ASN A 433 22.47 -14.98 -23.04
CA ASN A 433 23.61 -15.59 -22.37
C ASN A 433 23.46 -17.11 -22.21
N TYR A 434 22.26 -17.60 -21.87
CA TYR A 434 21.96 -19.03 -21.81
C TYR A 434 22.15 -19.71 -23.17
N LEU A 435 21.60 -19.12 -24.23
CA LEU A 435 21.68 -19.69 -25.58
C LEU A 435 23.11 -19.72 -26.12
N ILE A 436 23.90 -18.66 -25.88
CA ILE A 436 25.31 -18.61 -26.24
C ILE A 436 26.10 -19.72 -25.54
N LEU A 437 25.86 -19.95 -24.25
CA LEU A 437 26.49 -21.06 -23.52
C LEU A 437 26.08 -22.44 -24.07
N ASN A 438 24.88 -22.54 -24.64
CA ASN A 438 24.40 -23.74 -25.33
C ASN A 438 24.85 -23.81 -26.81
N GLY A 439 25.77 -22.93 -27.24
CA GLY A 439 26.37 -22.94 -28.57
C GLY A 439 25.46 -22.38 -29.68
N TYR A 440 24.38 -21.68 -29.33
CA TYR A 440 23.47 -21.07 -30.30
C TYR A 440 23.85 -19.63 -30.63
N THR A 441 23.63 -19.24 -31.90
CA THR A 441 23.80 -17.89 -32.42
C THR A 441 22.60 -17.49 -33.28
N TYR A 442 22.18 -16.22 -33.20
CA TYR A 442 21.08 -15.68 -34.00
C TYR A 442 21.53 -15.28 -35.40
N ASP A 443 22.01 -16.24 -36.20
CA ASP A 443 22.67 -15.96 -37.49
C ASP A 443 21.78 -15.20 -38.49
N THR A 444 20.46 -15.34 -38.39
CA THR A 444 19.50 -14.67 -39.27
C THR A 444 19.13 -13.26 -38.80
N TRP A 445 19.35 -12.91 -37.52
CA TRP A 445 18.83 -11.68 -36.92
C TRP A 445 19.22 -10.42 -37.70
N ASN A 446 20.51 -10.28 -38.02
CA ASN A 446 21.01 -9.09 -38.69
C ASN A 446 20.44 -8.91 -40.10
N SER A 447 20.05 -10.00 -40.77
CA SER A 447 19.43 -9.95 -42.09
C SER A 447 18.00 -9.41 -42.09
N LEU A 448 17.38 -9.30 -40.91
CA LEU A 448 16.04 -8.72 -40.73
C LEU A 448 16.06 -7.19 -40.59
N ASN A 449 17.24 -6.58 -40.58
CA ASN A 449 17.41 -5.13 -40.62
C ASN A 449 17.32 -4.59 -42.05
N ASN A 450 17.20 -3.26 -42.17
CA ASN A 450 17.28 -2.60 -43.46
C ASN A 450 18.62 -2.92 -44.18
N TYR A 451 18.58 -3.00 -45.50
CA TYR A 451 19.75 -3.34 -46.31
C TYR A 451 20.93 -2.39 -46.04
N GLY A 452 22.09 -2.96 -45.74
CA GLY A 452 23.31 -2.20 -45.43
C GLY A 452 23.39 -1.64 -43.99
N PHE A 453 22.38 -1.87 -43.15
CA PHE A 453 22.42 -1.48 -41.75
C PHE A 453 23.50 -2.26 -40.97
N THR A 454 24.21 -1.57 -40.10
CA THR A 454 25.15 -2.17 -39.13
C THR A 454 24.95 -1.50 -37.78
N TYR A 455 24.91 -2.28 -36.71
CA TYR A 455 24.83 -1.74 -35.35
C TYR A 455 26.07 -0.92 -35.01
N SER A 456 25.87 0.24 -34.38
CA SER A 456 26.96 1.15 -34.00
C SER A 456 27.68 0.73 -32.72
N HIS A 457 27.05 -0.14 -31.92
CA HIS A 457 27.42 -0.46 -30.53
C HIS A 457 27.57 0.79 -29.65
N LYS A 458 26.82 1.85 -29.99
CA LYS A 458 26.77 3.12 -29.26
C LYS A 458 25.32 3.56 -29.13
N TYR A 459 24.97 4.06 -27.95
CA TYR A 459 23.67 4.66 -27.71
C TYR A 459 23.72 6.18 -27.87
N TYR A 460 22.81 6.72 -28.69
CA TYR A 460 22.70 8.15 -28.99
C TYR A 460 21.38 8.70 -28.41
N ILE A 461 21.42 9.15 -27.16
CA ILE A 461 20.25 9.54 -26.35
C ILE A 461 19.34 10.57 -27.04
N ASN A 462 19.92 11.49 -27.83
CA ASN A 462 19.21 12.62 -28.43
C ASN A 462 19.04 12.50 -29.95
N GLU A 463 19.32 11.34 -30.54
CA GLU A 463 19.13 11.13 -31.98
C GLU A 463 17.74 10.55 -32.26
N THR A 464 17.11 11.06 -33.31
CA THR A 464 15.84 10.55 -33.82
C THR A 464 16.10 9.83 -35.13
N PHE A 465 15.51 8.66 -35.29
CA PHE A 465 15.69 7.83 -36.48
C PHE A 465 14.35 7.56 -37.11
N THR A 466 14.28 7.62 -38.45
CA THR A 466 13.04 7.49 -39.23
C THR A 466 12.53 6.04 -39.32
N ASP A 467 13.29 5.09 -38.79
CA ASP A 467 13.02 3.64 -38.82
C ASP A 467 12.62 3.08 -37.43
N THR A 468 12.12 3.94 -36.56
CA THR A 468 11.68 3.62 -35.18
C THR A 468 10.20 3.95 -34.96
N LEU A 469 9.54 3.31 -33.99
CA LEU A 469 8.11 3.54 -33.69
C LEU A 469 7.79 4.99 -33.28
N SER A 470 8.76 5.74 -32.77
CA SER A 470 8.53 7.12 -32.31
C SER A 470 8.62 8.16 -33.43
N ASN A 471 9.18 7.80 -34.58
CA ASN A 471 9.49 8.74 -35.64
C ASN A 471 9.62 7.99 -36.98
N TYR A 472 8.52 7.82 -37.73
CA TYR A 472 8.50 7.17 -39.04
C TYR A 472 7.48 7.84 -39.96
N GLU A 473 7.67 7.71 -41.27
CA GLU A 473 6.72 8.22 -42.28
C GLU A 473 5.77 7.12 -42.77
N ASN A 474 6.28 5.90 -42.99
CA ASN A 474 5.50 4.73 -43.37
C ASN A 474 5.79 3.54 -42.45
N ASN A 475 4.78 2.71 -42.20
CA ASN A 475 4.95 1.53 -41.33
C ASN A 475 6.00 0.53 -41.86
N GLU A 476 6.19 0.47 -43.18
CA GLU A 476 7.20 -0.37 -43.82
C GLU A 476 8.63 0.09 -43.52
N ASP A 477 8.83 1.34 -43.11
CA ASP A 477 10.15 1.86 -42.78
C ASP A 477 10.57 1.54 -41.34
N VAL A 478 9.67 0.98 -40.51
CA VAL A 478 9.92 0.71 -39.09
C VAL A 478 10.61 -0.65 -38.90
N TYR A 479 11.88 -0.61 -38.48
CA TYR A 479 12.69 -1.80 -38.18
C TYR A 479 13.00 -1.95 -36.68
N PHE A 480 12.85 -0.90 -35.88
CA PHE A 480 13.25 -0.88 -34.47
C PHE A 480 12.14 -0.31 -33.58
N VAL A 481 12.10 -0.74 -32.33
CA VAL A 481 11.17 -0.18 -31.34
C VAL A 481 11.54 1.27 -31.02
N ASP A 482 12.82 1.54 -30.75
CA ASP A 482 13.33 2.86 -30.43
C ASP A 482 14.83 3.02 -30.78
N ALA A 483 15.38 4.20 -30.51
CA ALA A 483 16.80 4.50 -30.73
C ALA A 483 17.74 3.59 -29.90
N TYR A 484 17.28 3.06 -28.76
CA TYR A 484 18.09 2.17 -27.93
C TYR A 484 18.22 0.79 -28.59
N GLY A 485 17.14 0.25 -29.16
CA GLY A 485 17.17 -0.98 -29.94
C GLY A 485 18.10 -0.91 -31.17
N ARG A 486 18.34 0.29 -31.74
CA ARG A 486 19.31 0.48 -32.83
C ARG A 486 20.78 0.38 -32.40
N SER A 487 21.07 0.35 -31.09
CA SER A 487 22.45 0.41 -30.60
C SER A 487 23.21 -0.91 -30.78
N SER A 488 22.56 -2.05 -30.52
CA SER A 488 23.13 -3.38 -30.71
C SER A 488 22.05 -4.42 -30.96
N GLU A 489 22.44 -5.55 -31.54
CA GLU A 489 21.57 -6.69 -31.77
C GLU A 489 20.95 -7.25 -30.47
N LYS A 490 21.68 -7.15 -29.34
CA LYS A 490 21.19 -7.57 -28.02
C LYS A 490 20.09 -6.65 -27.52
N GLU A 491 20.31 -5.34 -27.60
CA GLU A 491 19.31 -4.36 -27.18
C GLU A 491 18.08 -4.39 -28.09
N ASP A 492 18.25 -4.63 -29.39
CA ASP A 492 17.14 -4.80 -30.34
C ASP A 492 16.23 -5.97 -29.94
N ARG A 493 16.83 -7.14 -29.67
CA ARG A 493 16.08 -8.32 -29.18
C ARG A 493 15.38 -8.02 -27.86
N ALA A 494 16.08 -7.40 -26.90
CA ALA A 494 15.51 -7.06 -25.60
C ALA A 494 14.31 -6.10 -25.73
N ARG A 495 14.42 -5.07 -26.58
CA ARG A 495 13.33 -4.14 -26.86
C ARG A 495 12.11 -4.80 -27.51
N ILE A 496 12.33 -5.72 -28.45
CA ILE A 496 11.24 -6.47 -29.10
C ILE A 496 10.61 -7.46 -28.12
N PHE A 497 11.43 -8.12 -27.28
CA PHE A 497 10.96 -9.02 -26.23
C PHE A 497 10.06 -8.30 -25.21
N GLU A 498 10.36 -7.06 -24.83
CA GLU A 498 9.46 -6.21 -24.03
C GLU A 498 8.07 -6.11 -24.68
N GLN A 499 8.00 -5.85 -26.00
CA GLN A 499 6.72 -5.71 -26.71
C GLN A 499 5.92 -7.02 -26.68
N ILE A 500 6.59 -8.15 -26.89
CA ILE A 500 5.98 -9.49 -26.86
C ILE A 500 5.37 -9.76 -25.48
N CYS A 501 6.16 -9.64 -24.41
CA CYS A 501 5.69 -9.92 -23.05
C CYS A 501 4.57 -8.98 -22.60
N LEU A 502 4.62 -7.71 -23.00
CA LEU A 502 3.60 -6.71 -22.67
C LEU A 502 2.37 -6.76 -23.60
N GLY A 503 2.33 -7.71 -24.56
CA GLY A 503 1.18 -7.94 -25.43
C GLY A 503 0.89 -6.78 -26.39
N LYS A 504 1.93 -6.09 -26.85
CA LYS A 504 1.81 -5.04 -27.85
C LYS A 504 1.69 -5.65 -29.24
N ASP A 505 0.72 -5.15 -30.01
CA ASP A 505 0.51 -5.60 -31.40
C ASP A 505 1.44 -4.82 -32.33
N LEU A 506 2.35 -5.52 -33.00
CA LEU A 506 3.27 -4.94 -33.99
C LEU A 506 2.89 -5.31 -35.43
N SER A 507 1.75 -5.98 -35.65
CA SER A 507 1.37 -6.52 -36.97
C SER A 507 1.23 -5.47 -38.07
N GLU A 508 0.99 -4.21 -37.70
CA GLU A 508 0.93 -3.08 -38.62
C GLU A 508 2.30 -2.63 -39.15
N TYR A 509 3.41 -3.10 -38.56
CA TYR A 509 4.79 -2.76 -38.91
C TYR A 509 5.51 -3.99 -39.49
N PRO A 510 5.46 -4.25 -40.82
CA PRO A 510 5.85 -5.55 -41.37
C PRO A 510 7.27 -6.00 -41.03
N ASN A 511 8.23 -5.07 -41.05
CA ASN A 511 9.64 -5.39 -40.78
C ASN A 511 9.91 -5.66 -39.29
N LEU A 512 9.38 -4.81 -38.41
CA LEU A 512 9.45 -5.06 -36.97
C LEU A 512 8.69 -6.33 -36.56
N TYR A 513 7.55 -6.60 -37.19
CA TYR A 513 6.74 -7.81 -36.97
C TYR A 513 7.46 -9.09 -37.44
N ASN A 514 8.23 -9.02 -38.53
CA ASN A 514 9.08 -10.14 -38.96
C ASN A 514 10.16 -10.48 -37.92
N LYS A 515 10.77 -9.46 -37.29
CA LYS A 515 11.68 -9.68 -36.16
C LYS A 515 10.97 -10.28 -34.95
N GLU A 516 9.77 -9.81 -34.63
CA GLU A 516 8.95 -10.38 -33.56
C GLU A 516 8.68 -11.87 -33.78
N LYS A 517 8.24 -12.25 -34.99
CA LYS A 517 7.98 -13.65 -35.37
C LYS A 517 9.24 -14.51 -35.27
N TYR A 518 10.35 -14.02 -35.80
CA TYR A 518 11.63 -14.72 -35.69
C TYR A 518 12.00 -14.95 -34.22
N LEU A 519 11.98 -13.90 -33.41
CA LEU A 519 12.36 -13.99 -32.00
C LEU A 519 11.45 -14.94 -31.22
N LYS A 520 10.13 -14.88 -31.42
CA LYS A 520 9.18 -15.84 -30.81
C LYS A 520 9.52 -17.27 -31.16
N ASN A 521 9.79 -17.54 -32.45
CA ASN A 521 10.12 -18.88 -32.92
C ASN A 521 11.39 -19.41 -32.24
N GLU A 522 12.45 -18.60 -32.19
CA GLU A 522 13.69 -19.01 -31.54
C GLU A 522 13.50 -19.25 -30.04
N ILE A 523 12.84 -18.33 -29.32
CA ILE A 523 12.62 -18.49 -27.88
C ILE A 523 11.76 -19.72 -27.58
N VAL A 524 10.66 -19.94 -28.30
CA VAL A 524 9.80 -21.12 -28.09
C VAL A 524 10.53 -22.43 -28.44
N THR A 525 11.47 -22.40 -29.39
CA THR A 525 12.29 -23.56 -29.73
C THR A 525 13.18 -23.99 -28.57
N TYR A 526 13.81 -23.04 -27.87
CA TYR A 526 14.73 -23.31 -26.78
C TYR A 526 14.07 -23.35 -25.39
N PHE A 527 12.93 -22.67 -25.24
CA PHE A 527 12.12 -22.60 -24.03
C PHE A 527 10.66 -23.02 -24.34
N PRO A 528 10.41 -24.27 -24.78
CA PRO A 528 9.08 -24.72 -25.17
C PRO A 528 8.01 -24.59 -24.06
N GLU A 529 8.44 -24.57 -22.80
CA GLU A 529 7.61 -24.33 -21.63
C GLU A 529 6.89 -22.98 -21.64
N ILE A 530 7.29 -21.99 -22.44
CA ILE A 530 6.59 -20.70 -22.53
C ILE A 530 5.51 -20.67 -23.63
N SER A 531 5.35 -21.75 -24.41
CA SER A 531 4.40 -21.82 -25.54
C SER A 531 2.92 -21.72 -25.13
N TYR A 532 2.58 -21.96 -23.86
CA TYR A 532 1.22 -21.78 -23.36
C TYR A 532 0.82 -20.29 -23.26
N ILE A 533 1.79 -19.38 -23.22
CA ILE A 533 1.55 -17.95 -23.12
C ILE A 533 1.01 -17.48 -24.47
N LYS A 534 -0.21 -16.91 -24.47
CA LYS A 534 -0.88 -16.41 -25.67
C LYS A 534 0.02 -15.53 -26.54
N ASN A 535 0.83 -14.67 -25.92
CA ASN A 535 1.71 -13.74 -26.64
C ASN A 535 2.84 -14.46 -27.40
N PHE A 536 3.20 -15.69 -27.04
CA PHE A 536 4.24 -16.50 -27.69
C PHE A 536 3.66 -17.55 -28.65
N GLN A 537 2.34 -17.63 -28.79
CA GLN A 537 1.70 -18.50 -29.78
C GLN A 537 1.80 -17.86 -31.17
N ASN A 538 2.26 -18.65 -32.14
CA ASN A 538 2.19 -18.25 -33.55
C ASN A 538 0.72 -18.30 -33.97
N ASN A 539 0.16 -17.14 -34.34
CA ASN A 539 -1.16 -17.06 -35.00
C ASN A 539 -1.10 -17.65 -36.41
#